data_AF-A0A2Z2P172-F1
#
_entry.id   AF-A0A2Z2P172-F1
#
_cell.length_a   1.000
_cell.length_b   1.000
_cell.length_c   1.000
_cell.angle_alpha   90.00
_cell.angle_beta   90.00
_cell.angle_gamma   90.00
#
_symmetry.space_group_name_H-M   'P 1'
#
loop_
_entity.id
_entity.type
_entity.pdbx_description
1 polymer ?
#
loop_
_entity_poly.entity_id
_entity_poly.type
_entity_poly.pdbx_seq_one_letter_code
_entity_poly.pdbx_strand_id
1 'polypeptide(L)' 'MSKLSSKKAKAIATKLARKAVKRAGVNSKKKKVVKKAAKAALKPIKKGKKGKARKAARKVAKKAA' A
#
# COMPACT_ATOMS: atom_id res chain seq x y z
N MET A 1 -0.21 -21.99 0.61
CA MET A 1 -0.19 -20.55 0.18
C MET A 1 1.20 -20.21 -0.36
N SER A 2 1.35 -20.19 -1.68
CA SER A 2 2.60 -19.80 -2.34
C SER A 2 2.96 -18.35 -1.97
N LYS A 3 4.11 -18.18 -1.32
CA LYS A 3 4.62 -16.87 -0.92
C LYS A 3 4.95 -16.08 -2.19
N LEU A 4 4.29 -14.94 -2.39
CA LEU A 4 4.60 -14.02 -3.50
C LEU A 4 6.09 -13.64 -3.46
N SER A 5 6.76 -13.70 -4.62
CA SER A 5 8.16 -13.28 -4.71
C SER A 5 8.31 -11.85 -4.20
N SER A 6 9.43 -11.57 -3.53
CA SER A 6 9.67 -10.29 -2.85
C SER A 6 9.55 -9.08 -3.81
N LYS A 7 10.03 -9.23 -5.04
CA LYS A 7 9.89 -8.24 -6.14
C LYS A 7 8.42 -8.03 -6.51
N LYS A 8 7.65 -9.10 -6.78
CA LYS A 8 6.21 -9.01 -7.13
C LYS A 8 5.40 -8.40 -5.99
N ALA A 9 5.68 -8.77 -4.75
CA ALA A 9 5.00 -8.23 -3.57
C ALA A 9 5.21 -6.71 -3.42
N LYS A 10 6.45 -6.23 -3.62
CA LYS A 10 6.77 -4.78 -3.60
C LYS A 10 6.06 -4.01 -4.71
N ALA A 11 6.01 -4.56 -5.92
CA ALA A 11 5.31 -3.94 -7.04
C ALA A 11 3.80 -3.78 -6.76
N ILE A 12 3.15 -4.85 -6.28
CA ILE A 12 1.73 -4.82 -5.92
C ILE A 12 1.46 -3.84 -4.77
N ALA A 13 2.31 -3.83 -3.74
CA ALA A 13 2.18 -2.93 -2.60
C ALA A 13 2.23 -1.46 -3.04
N THR A 14 3.18 -1.13 -3.90
CA THR A 14 3.36 0.22 -4.44
C THR A 14 2.17 0.64 -5.31
N LYS A 15 1.67 -0.25 -6.18
CA LYS A 15 0.50 0.02 -7.02
C LYS A 15 -0.75 0.31 -6.18
N LEU A 16 -0.98 -0.48 -5.12
CA LEU A 16 -2.09 -0.26 -4.19
C LEU A 16 -1.93 1.04 -3.39
N ALA A 17 -0.72 1.33 -2.91
CA ALA A 17 -0.43 2.57 -2.18
C ALA A 17 -0.69 3.81 -3.05
N ARG A 18 -0.20 3.84 -4.29
CA ARG A 18 -0.45 4.96 -5.23
C ARG A 18 -1.94 5.17 -5.49
N LYS A 19 -2.71 4.10 -5.74
CA LYS A 19 -4.18 4.19 -5.90
C LYS A 19 -4.86 4.72 -4.64
N ALA A 20 -4.45 4.26 -3.46
CA ALA A 20 -5.03 4.70 -2.19
C ALA A 20 -4.74 6.19 -1.92
N VAL A 21 -3.50 6.63 -2.14
CA VAL A 21 -3.08 8.03 -1.97
C VAL A 21 -3.80 8.95 -2.97
N LYS A 22 -3.93 8.54 -4.24
CA LYS A 22 -4.69 9.30 -5.25
C LYS A 22 -6.17 9.43 -4.85
N ARG A 23 -6.80 8.34 -4.39
CA ARG A 23 -8.20 8.36 -3.94
C ARG A 23 -8.43 9.16 -2.65
N ALA A 24 -7.41 9.31 -1.82
CA ALA A 24 -7.50 10.09 -0.59
C ALA A 24 -7.26 11.60 -0.81
N GLY A 25 -6.94 12.03 -2.03
CA GLY A 25 -6.74 13.46 -2.33
C GLY A 25 -5.45 14.07 -1.77
N VAL A 26 -4.52 13.25 -1.27
CA VAL A 26 -3.26 13.73 -0.66
C VAL A 26 -2.42 14.45 -1.71
N ASN A 27 -2.36 15.78 -1.65
CA ASN A 27 -1.60 16.60 -2.59
C ASN A 27 -0.16 16.86 -2.12
N SER A 28 0.02 17.14 -0.84
CA SER A 28 1.31 17.41 -0.21
C SER A 28 2.01 16.13 0.24
N LYS A 29 3.35 16.07 0.13
CA LYS A 29 4.19 14.96 0.63
C LYS A 29 3.82 13.56 0.07
N LYS A 30 3.20 13.49 -1.13
CA LYS A 30 2.77 12.24 -1.83
C LYS A 30 3.80 11.12 -1.76
N LYS A 31 5.07 11.39 -2.10
CA LYS A 31 6.15 10.38 -2.11
C LYS A 31 6.35 9.72 -0.73
N LYS A 32 6.31 10.52 0.35
CA LYS A 32 6.45 10.03 1.74
C LYS A 32 5.24 9.20 2.16
N VAL A 33 4.04 9.64 1.82
CA VAL A 33 2.78 8.93 2.14
C VAL A 33 2.68 7.62 1.38
N VAL A 34 3.03 7.60 0.09
CA VAL A 34 3.10 6.36 -0.72
C VAL A 34 4.09 5.37 -0.11
N LYS A 35 5.27 5.82 0.34
CA LYS A 35 6.28 4.94 0.97
C LYS A 35 5.75 4.31 2.27
N LYS A 36 5.06 5.10 3.12
CA LYS A 36 4.40 4.60 4.35
C LYS A 36 3.28 3.61 4.05
N ALA A 37 2.38 3.96 3.12
CA ALA A 37 1.26 3.10 2.72
C ALA A 37 1.75 1.79 2.06
N ALA A 38 2.82 1.83 1.26
CA ALA A 38 3.41 0.64 0.66
C ALA A 38 4.05 -0.29 1.71
N LYS A 39 4.75 0.26 2.72
CA LYS A 39 5.26 -0.53 3.86
C LYS A 39 4.12 -1.25 4.61
N ALA A 40 3.00 -0.57 4.85
CA ALA A 40 1.83 -1.15 5.50
C ALA A 40 1.16 -2.25 4.66
N ALA A 41 1.10 -2.08 3.33
CA ALA A 41 0.53 -3.06 2.41
C ALA A 41 1.45 -4.28 2.17
N LEU A 42 2.77 -4.15 2.35
CA LEU A 42 3.73 -5.20 2.04
C LEU A 42 3.56 -6.45 2.93
N LYS A 43 3.38 -6.26 4.24
CA LYS A 43 3.17 -7.37 5.21
C LYS A 43 1.99 -8.28 4.81
N PRO A 44 0.77 -7.76 4.57
CA PRO A 44 -0.36 -8.59 4.15
C PRO A 44 -0.21 -9.15 2.74
N ILE A 45 0.45 -8.47 1.79
CA ILE A 45 0.69 -9.01 0.44
C ILE A 45 1.61 -10.23 0.48
N LYS A 46 2.68 -10.19 1.27
CA LYS A 46 3.57 -11.35 1.46
C LYS A 46 2.82 -12.58 2.00
N LYS A 47 1.76 -12.34 2.78
CA LYS A 47 0.87 -13.39 3.33
C LYS A 47 -0.29 -13.75 2.38
N GLY A 48 -0.33 -13.25 1.14
CA GLY A 48 -1.42 -13.47 0.19
C GLY A 48 -2.73 -12.72 0.50
N LYS A 49 -2.78 -11.93 1.59
CA LYS A 49 -3.99 -11.25 2.08
C LYS A 49 -4.21 -9.91 1.37
N LYS A 50 -4.56 -9.94 0.08
CA LYS A 50 -4.78 -8.74 -0.76
C LYS A 50 -5.84 -7.78 -0.18
N GLY A 51 -6.92 -8.29 0.40
CA GLY A 51 -7.97 -7.47 1.04
C GLY A 51 -7.46 -6.65 2.22
N LYS A 52 -6.68 -7.28 3.13
CA LYS A 52 -6.05 -6.60 4.26
C LYS A 52 -5.03 -5.55 3.79
N ALA A 53 -4.31 -5.81 2.70
CA ALA A 53 -3.38 -4.85 2.11
C ALA A 53 -4.07 -3.58 1.61
N ARG A 54 -5.22 -3.71 0.94
CA ARG A 54 -6.02 -2.55 0.49
C ARG A 54 -6.51 -1.71 1.68
N LYS A 55 -7.04 -2.36 2.72
CA LYS A 55 -7.50 -1.66 3.95
C LYS A 55 -6.33 -0.93 4.64
N ALA A 56 -5.18 -1.57 4.77
CA ALA A 56 -3.98 -0.96 5.37
C ALA A 56 -3.48 0.26 4.61
N ALA A 57 -3.35 0.16 3.27
CA ALA A 57 -2.94 1.29 2.43
C ALA A 57 -3.92 2.47 2.53
N ARG A 58 -5.24 2.20 2.51
CA ARG A 58 -6.28 3.22 2.68
C ARG A 58 -6.23 3.90 4.04
N LYS A 59 -6.03 3.14 5.13
CA LYS A 59 -5.94 3.70 6.49
C LYS A 59 -4.78 4.68 6.61
N VAL A 60 -3.63 4.35 6.03
CA VAL A 60 -2.45 5.25 6.02
C VAL A 60 -2.67 6.46 5.12
N ALA A 61 -3.28 6.27 3.94
CA ALA A 61 -3.57 7.36 3.03
C ALA A 61 -4.58 8.36 3.63
N LYS A 62 -5.66 7.87 4.27
CA LYS A 62 -6.66 8.71 4.96
C LYS A 62 -6.10 9.49 6.15
N LYS A 63 -5.15 8.92 6.90
CA LYS A 63 -4.49 9.61 8.02
C LYS A 63 -3.54 10.74 7.58
N ALA A 64 -3.22 10.78 6.29
CA ALA A 64 -2.23 11.71 5.73
C ALA A 64 -2.82 12.65 4.67
N ALA A 65 -4.13 12.51 4.40
CA ALA A 65 -4.95 13.52 3.78
C ALA A 65 -5.36 14.49 4.88
#